data_AF-A0A399RP58-F1
#
_entry.id   AF-A0A399RP58-F1
#
_cell.length_a   1.000
_cell.length_b   1.000
_cell.length_c   1.000
_cell.angle_alpha   90.00
_cell.angle_beta   90.00
_cell.angle_gamma   90.00
#
_symmetry.space_group_name_H-M   'P 1'
#
loop_
_entity.id
_entity.type
_entity.pdbx_description
1 polymer ?
#
loop_
_entity_poly.entity_id
_entity_poly.type
_entity_poly.pdbx_seq_one_letter_code
_entity_poly.pdbx_strand_id
1 'polypeptide(L)' 'MDAFKQFDVKEGAVLRYDQLYPYLQERYPHYKDVQKEAEHHLGKEGYINPAPDGLMLTQVGHNHVWGK' A
#
# COMPACT_ATOMS: atom_id res chain seq x y z
N MET A 1 3.60 3.46 -2.71
CA MET A 1 3.05 2.88 -3.95
C MET A 1 3.88 1.73 -4.50
N ASP A 2 5.20 1.81 -4.43
CA ASP A 2 6.09 0.76 -4.96
C ASP A 2 5.81 -0.65 -4.42
N ALA A 3 5.29 -0.78 -3.19
CA ALA A 3 4.92 -2.07 -2.61
C ALA A 3 3.91 -2.80 -3.51
N PHE A 4 2.88 -2.09 -3.96
CA PHE A 4 1.86 -2.64 -4.85
C PHE A 4 2.43 -3.06 -6.21
N LYS A 5 3.44 -2.35 -6.74
CA LYS A 5 4.16 -2.80 -7.96
C LYS A 5 4.98 -4.05 -7.72
N GLN A 6 5.75 -4.08 -6.63
CA GLN A 6 6.66 -5.18 -6.35
C GLN A 6 5.92 -6.51 -6.13
N PHE A 7 4.74 -6.46 -5.50
CA PHE A 7 3.89 -7.62 -5.28
C PHE A 7 2.83 -7.83 -6.37
N ASP A 8 2.93 -7.09 -7.48
CA ASP A 8 1.99 -7.11 -8.62
C ASP A 8 0.50 -7.04 -8.22
N VAL A 9 0.20 -6.25 -7.18
CA VAL A 9 -1.15 -6.09 -6.66
C VAL A 9 -1.95 -5.23 -7.62
N LYS A 10 -3.03 -5.81 -8.14
CA LYS A 10 -3.99 -5.15 -9.03
C LYS A 10 -5.12 -4.52 -8.23
N GLU A 11 -5.93 -3.73 -8.91
CA GLU A 11 -7.17 -3.21 -8.34
C GLU A 11 -8.03 -4.32 -7.72
N GLY A 12 -8.63 -4.02 -6.56
CA GLY A 12 -9.49 -4.95 -5.83
C GLY A 12 -8.71 -6.06 -5.12
N ALA A 13 -7.41 -6.21 -5.38
CA ALA A 13 -6.57 -7.11 -4.62
C ALA A 13 -6.04 -6.44 -3.34
N VAL A 14 -5.83 -7.26 -2.32
CA VAL A 14 -5.35 -6.84 -1.01
C VAL A 14 -3.85 -7.11 -0.93
N LEU A 15 -3.08 -6.05 -0.70
CA LEU A 15 -1.70 -6.19 -0.25
C LEU A 15 -1.73 -6.48 1.25
N ARG A 16 -1.39 -7.71 1.60
CA ARG A 16 -1.45 -8.16 2.98
C ARG A 16 -0.38 -7.50 3.85
N TYR A 17 -0.70 -7.35 5.13
CA TYR A 17 0.20 -6.72 6.10
C TYR A 17 1.51 -7.48 6.31
N ASP A 18 1.47 -8.81 6.25
CA ASP A 18 2.64 -9.70 6.34
C ASP A 18 3.69 -9.40 5.24
N GLN A 19 3.24 -8.96 4.06
CA GLN A 19 4.10 -8.59 2.94
C GLN A 19 4.48 -7.10 2.96
N LEU A 20 3.53 -6.23 3.31
CA LEU A 20 3.73 -4.79 3.33
C LEU A 20 4.70 -4.35 4.42
N TYR A 21 4.64 -4.95 5.60
CA TYR A 21 5.38 -4.48 6.76
C TYR A 21 6.90 -4.67 6.64
N PRO A 22 7.42 -5.87 6.29
CA PRO A 22 8.86 -6.05 6.09
C PRO A 22 9.38 -5.13 4.97
N TYR A 23 8.59 -4.97 3.91
CA TYR A 23 8.93 -4.11 2.78
C TYR A 23 9.10 -2.64 3.17
N LEU A 24 8.17 -2.10 3.98
CA LEU A 24 8.25 -0.72 4.45
C LEU A 24 9.40 -0.53 5.43
N GLN A 25 9.66 -1.49 6.32
CA GLN A 25 10.77 -1.43 7.26
C GLN A 25 12.14 -1.43 6.55
N GLU A 26 12.29 -2.24 5.51
CA GLU A 26 13.55 -2.29 4.74
C GLU A 26 13.83 -0.98 4.00
N ARG A 27 12.80 -0.35 3.42
CA ARG A 27 12.94 0.89 2.64
C ARG A 27 12.95 2.16 3.47
N TYR A 28 12.29 2.15 4.61
CA TYR A 28 12.14 3.32 5.49
C TYR A 28 12.46 2.95 6.96
N PRO A 29 13.69 2.50 7.24
CA PRO A 29 14.07 2.00 8.57
C PRO A 29 14.04 3.09 9.67
N HIS A 30 14.05 4.36 9.28
CA HIS A 30 14.05 5.51 10.21
C HIS A 30 12.66 5.95 10.68
N TYR A 31 11.59 5.40 10.09
CA TYR A 31 10.23 5.78 10.46
C TYR A 31 9.73 4.90 11.61
N LYS A 32 9.40 5.56 12.73
CA LYS A 32 8.90 4.88 13.93
C LYS A 32 7.63 4.08 13.67
N ASP A 33 6.68 4.66 12.93
CA ASP A 33 5.39 4.06 12.58
C ASP A 33 5.12 4.15 11.06
N VAL A 34 6.06 3.67 10.24
CA VAL A 34 5.96 3.72 8.76
C VAL A 34 4.64 3.16 8.22
N GLN A 35 4.07 2.17 8.91
CA GLN A 35 2.80 1.55 8.55
C GLN A 35 1.65 2.55 8.62
N LYS A 36 1.50 3.21 9.77
CA LYS A 36 0.41 4.15 10.03
C LYS A 36 0.49 5.36 9.10
N GLU A 37 1.70 5.84 8.85
CA GLU A 37 1.92 6.91 7.88
C GLU A 37 1.55 6.46 6.46
N ALA A 38 1.97 5.28 6.03
CA ALA A 38 1.61 4.75 4.72
C ALA A 38 0.09 4.59 4.57
N GLU A 39 -0.58 3.98 5.55
CA GLU A 39 -2.04 3.82 5.54
C GLU A 39 -2.77 5.15 5.51
N HIS A 40 -2.34 6.10 6.35
CA HIS A 40 -2.96 7.41 6.44
C HIS A 40 -2.78 8.20 5.14
N HIS A 41 -1.56 8.25 4.60
CA HIS A 41 -1.28 8.93 3.34
C HIS A 41 -2.04 8.30 2.17
N LEU A 42 -1.97 6.98 2.01
CA LEU A 42 -2.60 6.29 0.88
C LEU A 42 -4.13 6.29 0.99
N GLY A 43 -4.67 6.20 2.21
CA GLY A 43 -6.10 6.29 2.47
C GLY A 43 -6.64 7.69 2.24
N LYS A 44 -5.92 8.74 2.65
CA LYS A 44 -6.31 10.14 2.43
C LYS A 44 -6.43 10.49 0.94
N GLU A 45 -5.53 9.96 0.12
CA GLU A 45 -5.56 10.14 -1.33
C GLU A 45 -6.60 9.26 -2.04
N GLY A 46 -7.28 8.35 -1.30
CA GLY A 46 -8.27 7.43 -1.86
C GLY A 46 -7.67 6.29 -2.69
N TYR A 47 -6.37 6.04 -2.56
CA TYR A 47 -5.67 5.02 -3.34
C TYR A 47 -5.83 3.62 -2.77
N ILE A 48 -6.08 3.51 -1.46
CA ILE A 48 -6.31 2.24 -0.79
C ILE A 48 -7.58 2.29 0.06
N ASN A 49 -8.18 1.13 0.26
CA ASN A 49 -9.21 0.91 1.26
C ASN A 49 -8.68 -0.06 2.32
N PRO A 50 -8.91 0.21 3.63
CA PRO A 50 -8.55 -0.73 4.68
C PRO A 50 -9.37 -2.02 4.53
N ALA A 51 -8.68 -3.16 4.60
CA ALA A 51 -9.27 -4.50 4.56
C ALA A 51 -8.84 -5.28 5.82
N PRO A 52 -9.55 -6.37 6.19
CA PRO A 52 -9.22 -7.14 7.39
C PRO A 52 -7.77 -7.64 7.45
N ASP A 53 -7.22 -8.03 6.29
CA ASP A 53 -5.91 -8.67 6.20
C ASP A 53 -4.82 -7.75 5.59
N GLY A 54 -5.14 -6.49 5.29
CA GLY A 54 -4.20 -5.59 4.61
C GLY A 54 -4.84 -4.35 3.99
N LEU A 55 -4.19 -3.85 2.93
CA LEU A 55 -4.64 -2.68 2.18
C LEU A 55 -5.11 -3.09 0.79
N MET A 56 -6.39 -2.89 0.51
CA MET A 56 -6.96 -3.12 -0.80
C MET A 56 -6.65 -1.97 -1.74
N LEU A 57 -6.10 -2.26 -2.91
CA LEU A 57 -5.82 -1.23 -3.92
C LEU A 57 -7.13 -0.82 -4.61
N THR A 58 -7.46 0.47 -4.59
CA THR A 58 -8.65 0.99 -5.29
C THR A 58 -8.40 1.17 -6.78
N GLN A 59 -9.44 1.40 -7.58
CA GLN A 59 -9.31 1.80 -8.99
C GLN A 59 -8.39 3.01 -9.15
N VAL A 60 -8.53 4.00 -8.26
CA VAL A 60 -7.75 5.24 -8.28
C VAL A 60 -6.28 4.94 -7.96
N GLY A 61 -6.02 4.14 -6.94
CA GLY A 61 -4.67 3.70 -6.60
C GLY A 61 -4.03 2.88 -7.72
N HIS A 62 -4.79 1.98 -8.33
CA HIS A 62 -4.33 1.20 -9.47
C HIS A 62 -3.95 2.09 -10.66
N ASN A 63 -4.77 3.10 -10.99
CA ASN A 63 -4.46 4.05 -12.05
C ASN A 63 -3.26 4.93 -11.70
N HIS A 64 -3.04 5.26 -10.43
CA HIS A 64 -1.84 5.98 -10.03
C HIS A 64 -0.58 5.12 -10.15
N VAL A 65 -0.69 3.82 -9.87
CA VAL A 65 0.43 2.87 -9.92
C VAL A 65 0.75 2.47 -11.36
N TRP A 66 -0.26 2.14 -12.15
CA TRP A 66 -0.15 1.50 -13.47
C TRP A 66 -0.61 2.38 -14.64
N GLY A 67 -1.36 3.45 -14.37
CA GLY A 67 -1.72 4.44 -15.38
C GLY A 67 -0.48 5.22 -15.80
N LYS A 68 -0.33 5.38 -17.12
CA LYS A 68 0.75 6.12 -17.76
C LYS A 68 0.55 7.62 -17.64
#